data_AF-V2ZFN8-F1
#
_entry.id   AF-V2ZFN8-F1
#
_cell.length_a   1.000
_cell.length_b   1.000
_cell.length_c   1.000
_cell.angle_alpha   90.00
_cell.angle_beta   90.00
_cell.angle_gamma   90.00
#
_symmetry.space_group_name_H-M   'P 1'
#
loop_
_entity.id
_entity.type
_entity.pdbx_description
1 polymer ?
#
loop_
_entity_poly.entity_id
_entity_poly.type
_entity_poly.pdbx_seq_one_letter_code
_entity_poly.pdbx_strand_id
1 'polypeptide(L)' 'MSDKELMGVMIDQYGMLQRIKKANGDQVNSELDYELKLIVAKLSSWGVNVEDITLD' A
#
# COMPACT_ATOMS: atom_id res chain seq x y z
N MET A 1 7.30 0.87 19.36
CA MET A 1 6.38 0.28 18.36
C MET A 1 6.94 -1.08 18.00
N SER A 2 6.15 -2.13 18.14
CA SER A 2 6.52 -3.49 17.74
C SER A 2 6.38 -3.66 16.23
N ASP A 3 7.01 -4.69 15.67
CA ASP A 3 6.88 -5.04 14.25
C ASP A 3 5.42 -5.27 13.83
N LYS A 4 4.59 -5.81 14.73
CA LYS A 4 3.15 -6.01 14.49
C LYS A 4 2.39 -4.69 14.42
N GLU A 5 2.70 -3.75 15.31
CA GLU A 5 2.09 -2.41 15.27
C GLU A 5 2.51 -1.65 14.00
N LEU A 6 3.80 -1.74 13.63
CA LEU A 6 4.29 -1.13 12.40
C LEU A 6 3.66 -1.75 11.15
N MET A 7 3.47 -3.07 11.14
CA MET A 7 2.75 -3.77 10.06
C MET A 7 1.32 -3.27 9.92
N GLY A 8 0.60 -3.08 11.03
CA GLY A 8 -0.74 -2.49 11.01
C GLY A 8 -0.75 -1.10 10.37
N VAL A 9 0.18 -0.21 10.77
CA VAL A 9 0.31 1.13 10.17
C VAL A 9 0.57 1.07 8.66
N MET A 10 1.42 0.15 8.21
CA MET A 10 1.74 0.02 6.78
C MET A 10 0.55 -0.55 5.97
N ILE A 11 -0.27 -1.43 6.55
CA ILE A 11 -1.50 -1.91 5.93
C ILE A 11 -2.51 -0.76 5.78
N ASP A 12 -2.67 0.06 6.82
CA ASP A 12 -3.55 1.24 6.76
C ASP A 12 -3.07 2.24 5.69
N GLN A 13 -1.76 2.50 5.63
CA GLN A 13 -1.16 3.37 4.63
C GLN A 13 -1.34 2.81 3.21
N TYR A 14 -1.18 1.49 3.02
CA TYR A 14 -1.46 0.85 1.73
C TYR A 14 -2.91 1.08 1.29
N GLY A 15 -3.87 0.84 2.18
CA GLY A 15 -5.29 1.08 1.91
C GLY A 15 -5.58 2.54 1.55
N MET A 16 -4.92 3.50 2.21
CA MET A 16 -5.02 4.92 1.86
C MET A 16 -4.50 5.21 0.46
N LEU A 17 -3.30 4.72 0.10
CA LEU A 17 -2.71 4.95 -1.22
C LEU A 17 -3.55 4.31 -2.34
N GLN A 18 -4.12 3.14 -2.11
CA GLN A 18 -5.02 2.47 -3.05
C GLN A 18 -6.28 3.31 -3.32
N ARG A 19 -6.87 3.91 -2.28
CA ARG A 19 -8.01 4.84 -2.44
C ARG A 19 -7.64 6.09 -3.21
N ILE A 20 -6.46 6.65 -2.96
CA ILE A 20 -5.95 7.81 -3.73
C ILE A 20 -5.74 7.41 -5.18
N LYS A 21 -5.16 6.24 -5.46
CA LYS A 21 -4.93 5.76 -6.83
C LYS A 21 -6.24 5.60 -7.59
N LYS A 22 -7.25 5.02 -6.96
CA LYS A 22 -8.61 4.93 -7.51
C LYS A 22 -9.23 6.30 -7.77
N ALA A 23 -9.09 7.24 -6.83
CA ALA A 23 -9.61 8.60 -6.97
C ALA A 23 -8.91 9.41 -8.07
N ASN A 24 -7.63 9.15 -8.35
CA ASN A 24 -6.89 9.79 -9.44
C ASN A 24 -7.40 9.37 -10.83
N GLY A 25 -8.10 8.24 -10.95
CA GLY A 25 -8.56 7.71 -12.23
C GLY A 25 -7.41 7.55 -13.22
N ASP A 26 -7.54 8.17 -14.39
CA ASP A 26 -6.54 8.10 -15.46
C ASP A 26 -5.36 9.07 -15.28
N GLN A 27 -5.35 9.87 -14.21
CA GLN A 27 -4.25 10.78 -13.95
C GLN A 27 -2.97 10.00 -13.58
N VAL A 28 -1.94 10.18 -14.39
CA VAL A 28 -0.60 9.63 -14.11
C VAL A 28 0.00 10.36 -12.91
N ASN A 29 0.36 9.59 -11.88
CA ASN A 29 1.06 10.08 -10.70
C ASN A 29 2.19 9.10 -10.35
N SER A 30 3.38 9.38 -10.86
CA SER A 30 4.56 8.52 -10.71
C SER A 30 5.00 8.35 -9.27
N GLU A 31 4.83 9.37 -8.43
CA GLU A 31 5.18 9.32 -7.02
C GLU A 31 4.24 8.38 -6.26
N LEU A 32 2.93 8.45 -6.53
CA LEU A 32 1.96 7.52 -5.96
C LEU A 32 2.25 6.08 -6.37
N ASP A 33 2.59 5.86 -7.63
CA ASP A 33 2.95 4.52 -8.14
C ASP A 33 4.24 4.01 -7.51
N TYR A 34 5.19 4.89 -7.23
CA TYR A 34 6.44 4.55 -6.53
C TYR A 34 6.19 4.19 -5.06
N GLU A 35 5.41 5.00 -4.34
CA GLU A 35 5.04 4.73 -2.94
C GLU A 35 4.28 3.40 -2.80
N LEU A 36 3.33 3.12 -3.70
CA LEU A 36 2.63 1.83 -3.73
C LEU A 36 3.61 0.65 -3.92
N LYS A 37 4.60 0.78 -4.80
CA LYS A 37 5.63 -0.26 -5.00
C LYS A 37 6.47 -0.50 -3.74
N LEU A 38 6.87 0.57 -3.04
CA LEU A 38 7.66 0.47 -1.81
C LEU A 38 6.88 -0.24 -0.70
N ILE A 39 5.61 0.15 -0.51
CA ILE A 39 4.75 -0.46 0.50
C ILE A 39 4.45 -1.92 0.18
N VAL A 40 4.16 -2.25 -1.08
CA VAL A 40 3.97 -3.64 -1.50
C VAL A 40 5.21 -4.47 -1.18
N ALA A 41 6.40 -4.01 -1.56
CA ALA A 41 7.64 -4.71 -1.27
C ALA A 41 7.86 -4.91 0.24
N LYS A 42 7.55 -3.90 1.07
CA LYS A 42 7.67 -4.01 2.53
C LYS A 42 6.67 -5.00 3.12
N LEU A 43 5.39 -4.89 2.78
CA LEU A 43 4.34 -5.78 3.30
C LEU A 43 4.60 -7.23 2.89
N SER A 44 5.00 -7.47 1.64
CA SER A 44 5.41 -8.79 1.16
C SER A 44 6.64 -9.31 1.92
N SER A 45 7.60 -8.46 2.26
CA SER A 45 8.77 -8.87 3.08
C SER A 45 8.40 -9.33 4.49
N TRP A 46 7.22 -8.93 4.99
CA TRP A 46 6.66 -9.40 6.25
C TRP A 46 5.69 -10.57 6.11
N GLY A 47 5.53 -11.11 4.90
CA GLY A 47 4.65 -12.24 4.62
C GLY A 47 3.17 -11.87 4.46
N VAL A 48 2.85 -10.58 4.32
CA VAL A 48 1.49 -10.13 4.00
C VAL A 48 1.23 -10.35 2.51
N ASN A 49 0.16 -11.09 2.19
CA ASN A 49 -0.33 -11.19 0.82
C ASN A 49 -1.09 -9.91 0.45
N VAL A 50 -0.46 -9.06 -0.38
CA VAL A 50 -1.02 -7.76 -0.75
C VAL A 50 -2.23 -7.87 -1.67
N GLU A 51 -2.37 -8.98 -2.42
CA GLU A 51 -3.51 -9.21 -3.30
C GLU A 51 -4.82 -9.29 -2.49
N ASP A 52 -4.78 -9.90 -1.31
CA ASP A 52 -5.95 -10.04 -0.42
C ASP A 52 -6.47 -8.70 0.13
N ILE A 53 -5.64 -7.65 0.09
CA ILE A 53 -5.95 -6.31 0.60
C ILE A 53 -5.91 -5.23 -0.49
N THR A 54 -5.75 -5.63 -1.74
CA THR A 54 -5.80 -4.74 -2.90
C THR A 54 -7.24 -4.27 -3.13
N LEU A 55 -7.42 -3.01 -3.50
CA LEU A 55 -8.74 -2.45 -3.78
C LEU A 55 -9.11 -2.71 -5.26
N ASP A 56 -10.25 -3.36 -5.49
CA ASP A 56 -10.86 -3.55 -6.81
C ASP A 56 -11.35 -2.24 -7.45
#